data_AF-A0A6P8DX80-F1
#
_entry.id   AF-A0A6P8DX80-F1
#
_cell.length_a   1.000
_cell.length_b   1.000
_cell.length_c   1.000
_cell.angle_alpha   90.00
_cell.angle_beta   90.00
_cell.angle_gamma   90.00
#
_symmetry.space_group_name_H-M   'P 1'
#
loop_
_entity.id
_entity.type
_entity.pdbx_description
1 polymer ?
#
loop_
_entity_poly.entity_id
_entity_poly.type
_entity_poly.pdbx_seq_one_letter_code
_entity_poly.pdbx_strand_id
1 'polypeptide(L)'
;MSSLSRELVFLILQFLEEEKFKESVHKLEKESGFYFNMKYFEEKVQAGEWDEVEKYLTGFTKVDDNRYSMKIFFEIRKQKYLEALDRQDKAKAVEILVSDLKVFSTFNEELYKEITQLLTLGNFRENEQLSKYGDTKTARNIMLIELKKLIEANPLFRDKLVFPALKSSRLRTLINQSLNWQHQLCKNPRPNPDIKTLFTDHTCTPSNGPLAPTAVNLPVAKPAAYPALELR
;
A
#
# COMPACT_ATOMS: atom_id res chain seq x y z
N MET A 1 -7.86 -20.33 -1.70
CA MET A 1 -8.87 -19.36 -2.18
C MET A 1 -8.65 -18.06 -1.43
N SER A 2 -8.64 -16.91 -2.10
CA SER A 2 -8.61 -15.60 -1.42
C SER A 2 -9.91 -15.42 -0.64
N SER A 3 -9.84 -14.85 0.57
CA SER A 3 -11.05 -14.54 1.33
C SER A 3 -11.74 -13.32 0.72
N LEU A 4 -13.08 -13.30 0.78
CA LEU A 4 -13.88 -12.14 0.36
C LEU A 4 -13.39 -10.84 0.99
N SER A 5 -13.00 -10.88 2.27
CA SER A 5 -12.46 -9.73 2.99
C SER A 5 -11.16 -9.21 2.38
N ARG A 6 -10.27 -10.09 1.91
CA ARG A 6 -9.03 -9.67 1.22
C ARG A 6 -9.34 -8.95 -0.08
N GLU A 7 -10.27 -9.46 -0.88
CA GLU A 7 -10.67 -8.81 -2.13
C GLU A 7 -11.28 -7.43 -1.86
N LEU A 8 -12.14 -7.32 -0.83
CA LEU A 8 -12.71 -6.04 -0.42
C LEU A 8 -11.64 -5.00 -0.09
N VAL A 9 -10.53 -5.39 0.57
CA VAL A 9 -9.41 -4.46 0.84
C VAL A 9 -8.81 -3.93 -0.47
N PHE A 10 -8.64 -4.76 -1.50
CA PHE A 10 -8.15 -4.26 -2.81
C PHE A 10 -9.11 -3.28 -3.48
N LEU A 11 -10.42 -3.51 -3.34
CA LEU A 11 -11.43 -2.57 -3.83
C LEU A 11 -11.37 -1.23 -3.07
N ILE A 12 -11.13 -1.27 -1.75
CA ILE A 12 -10.92 -0.06 -0.94
C ILE A 12 -9.62 0.64 -1.34
N LEU A 13 -8.52 -0.08 -1.55
CA LEU A 13 -7.25 0.50 -2.02
C LEU A 13 -7.42 1.24 -3.34
N GLN A 14 -8.11 0.63 -4.32
CA GLN A 14 -8.42 1.29 -5.59
C GLN A 14 -9.23 2.58 -5.37
N PHE A 15 -10.27 2.52 -4.52
CA PHE A 15 -11.07 3.70 -4.19
C PHE A 15 -10.24 4.81 -3.55
N LEU A 16 -9.40 4.49 -2.56
CA LEU A 16 -8.54 5.46 -1.89
C LEU A 16 -7.57 6.14 -2.86
N GLU A 17 -7.00 5.39 -3.82
CA GLU A 17 -6.13 5.93 -4.87
C GLU A 17 -6.90 6.87 -5.81
N GLU A 18 -8.09 6.48 -6.26
CA GLU A 18 -8.98 7.30 -7.11
C GLU A 18 -9.37 8.62 -6.43
N GLU A 19 -9.62 8.59 -5.13
CA GLU A 19 -9.92 9.77 -4.30
C GLU A 19 -8.67 10.54 -3.84
N LYS A 20 -7.46 10.07 -4.19
CA LYS A 20 -6.16 10.67 -3.85
C LYS A 20 -5.85 10.71 -2.35
N PHE A 21 -6.37 9.77 -1.56
CA PHE A 21 -6.06 9.61 -0.14
C PHE A 21 -4.73 8.86 0.08
N LYS A 22 -3.64 9.45 -0.41
CA LYS A 22 -2.31 8.81 -0.51
C LYS A 22 -1.80 8.17 0.79
N GLU A 23 -1.89 8.89 1.91
CA GLU A 23 -1.44 8.32 3.19
C GLU A 23 -2.29 7.12 3.62
N SER A 24 -3.60 7.17 3.39
CA SER A 24 -4.53 6.10 3.75
C SER A 24 -4.27 4.84 2.92
N VAL A 25 -3.89 4.99 1.64
CA VAL A 25 -3.49 3.87 0.77
C VAL A 25 -2.34 3.10 1.41
N HIS A 26 -1.22 3.77 1.73
CA HIS A 26 -0.02 3.09 2.22
C HIS A 26 -0.17 2.60 3.67
N LYS A 27 -0.98 3.28 4.50
CA LYS A 27 -1.36 2.75 5.83
C LYS A 27 -2.16 1.46 5.70
N LEU A 28 -3.15 1.39 4.80
CA LEU A 28 -3.95 0.19 4.59
C LEU A 28 -3.13 -0.95 3.99
N GLU A 29 -2.25 -0.67 3.02
CA GLU A 29 -1.30 -1.64 2.46
C GLU A 29 -0.45 -2.28 3.58
N LYS A 30 0.10 -1.44 4.47
CA LYS A 30 0.92 -1.88 5.60
C LYS A 30 0.11 -2.67 6.62
N GLU A 31 -1.02 -2.13 7.08
CA GLU A 31 -1.82 -2.73 8.16
C GLU A 31 -2.47 -4.05 7.73
N SER A 32 -2.87 -4.15 6.45
CA SER A 32 -3.45 -5.38 5.92
C SER A 32 -2.38 -6.39 5.48
N GLY A 33 -1.20 -5.93 5.08
CA GLY A 33 -0.11 -6.76 4.57
C GLY A 33 -0.45 -7.52 3.27
N PHE A 34 -1.46 -7.08 2.51
CA PHE A 34 -1.96 -7.78 1.32
C PHE A 34 -1.29 -7.38 0.01
N TYR A 35 -0.84 -6.13 -0.09
CA TYR A 35 -0.18 -5.58 -1.27
C TYR A 35 1.02 -4.74 -0.84
N PHE A 36 2.20 -5.09 -1.34
CA PHE A 36 3.41 -4.31 -1.15
C PHE A 36 3.64 -3.44 -2.38
N ASN A 37 3.54 -2.13 -2.18
CA ASN A 37 3.68 -1.15 -3.24
C ASN A 37 5.15 -0.84 -3.49
N MET A 38 5.73 -1.55 -4.46
CA MET A 38 7.15 -1.39 -4.81
C MET A 38 7.48 0.06 -5.19
N LYS A 39 6.58 0.75 -5.90
CA LYS A 39 6.79 2.14 -6.30
C LYS A 39 6.90 3.07 -5.08
N TYR A 40 5.99 2.92 -4.11
CA TYR A 40 6.04 3.69 -2.86
C TYR A 40 7.32 3.42 -2.07
N PHE A 41 7.71 2.14 -1.97
CA PHE A 41 8.95 1.75 -1.30
C PHE A 41 10.18 2.36 -1.98
N GLU A 42 10.26 2.30 -3.31
CA GLU A 42 11.33 2.92 -4.10
C GLU A 42 11.40 4.43 -3.86
N GLU A 43 10.26 5.14 -3.88
CA GLU A 43 10.18 6.58 -3.62
C GLU A 43 10.74 6.93 -2.23
N LYS A 44 10.38 6.17 -1.19
CA LYS A 44 10.84 6.40 0.19
C LYS A 44 12.31 6.09 0.40
N VAL A 45 12.84 5.03 -0.23
CA VAL A 45 14.27 4.73 -0.23
C VAL A 45 15.07 5.83 -0.92
N GLN A 46 14.61 6.31 -2.07
CA GLN A 46 15.28 7.39 -2.80
C GLN A 46 15.29 8.71 -2.02
N ALA A 47 14.18 9.02 -1.34
CA ALA A 47 14.10 10.18 -0.45
C ALA A 47 14.98 10.02 0.81
N GLY A 48 15.32 8.79 1.20
CA GLY A 48 16.06 8.51 2.44
C GLY A 48 15.20 8.64 3.68
N GLU A 49 13.89 8.43 3.55
CA GLU A 49 12.93 8.43 4.65
C GLU A 49 12.99 7.08 5.40
N TRP A 50 14.17 6.78 5.97
CA TRP A 50 14.50 5.46 6.52
C TRP A 50 13.52 4.94 7.57
N ASP A 51 13.00 5.83 8.41
CA ASP A 51 12.03 5.46 9.44
C ASP A 51 10.69 5.01 8.83
N GLU A 52 10.24 5.66 7.75
CA GLU A 52 9.03 5.25 7.03
C GLU A 52 9.27 3.97 6.22
N VAL A 53 10.45 3.81 5.62
CA VAL A 53 10.84 2.58 4.91
C VAL A 53 10.75 1.37 5.83
N GLU A 54 11.38 1.43 7.01
CA GLU A 54 11.31 0.33 7.99
C GLU A 54 9.88 0.15 8.50
N LYS A 55 9.19 1.24 8.84
CA LYS A 55 7.81 1.20 9.32
C LYS A 55 6.88 0.56 8.30
N TYR A 56 7.04 0.80 7.00
CA TYR A 56 6.24 0.16 5.95
C TYR A 56 6.58 -1.33 5.82
N LEU A 57 7.87 -1.69 5.81
CA LEU A 57 8.33 -3.09 5.74
C LEU A 57 7.79 -3.97 6.88
N THR A 58 7.64 -3.43 8.09
CA THR A 58 7.10 -4.19 9.24
C THR A 58 5.67 -4.71 9.05
N GLY A 59 4.90 -4.16 8.10
CA GLY A 59 3.60 -4.71 7.71
C GLY A 59 3.68 -6.03 6.95
N PHE A 60 4.87 -6.40 6.45
CA PHE A 60 5.08 -7.53 5.55
C PHE A 60 6.07 -8.55 6.10
N THR A 61 7.09 -8.09 6.84
CA THR A 61 8.12 -8.96 7.42
C THR A 61 8.86 -8.31 8.59
N LYS A 62 9.44 -9.14 9.46
CA LYS A 62 10.36 -8.78 10.54
C LYS A 62 11.81 -9.11 10.16
N VAL A 63 12.75 -8.53 10.89
CA VAL A 63 14.20 -8.69 10.67
C VAL A 63 14.66 -10.15 10.70
N ASP A 64 14.00 -10.99 11.49
CA ASP A 64 14.39 -12.37 11.79
C ASP A 64 13.51 -13.43 11.12
N ASP A 65 12.53 -13.04 10.30
CA ASP A 65 11.61 -14.00 9.66
C ASP A 65 12.34 -14.98 8.72
N ASN A 66 13.29 -14.48 7.93
CA ASN A 66 14.12 -15.28 7.02
C ASN A 66 15.37 -14.51 6.56
N ARG A 67 16.27 -15.20 5.84
CA ARG A 67 17.54 -14.63 5.36
C ARG A 67 17.37 -13.47 4.38
N TYR A 68 16.32 -13.46 3.56
CA TYR A 68 16.03 -12.34 2.66
C TYR A 68 15.61 -11.10 3.45
N SER A 69 14.67 -11.26 4.38
CA SER A 69 14.23 -10.17 5.27
C SER A 69 15.39 -9.60 6.08
N MET A 70 16.21 -10.47 6.67
CA MET A 70 17.41 -10.05 7.41
C MET A 70 18.35 -9.21 6.53
N LYS A 71 18.61 -9.64 5.29
CA LYS A 71 19.46 -8.91 4.37
C LYS A 71 18.83 -7.56 3.94
N ILE A 72 17.51 -7.51 3.73
CA ILE A 72 16.78 -6.26 3.42
C ILE A 72 17.00 -5.22 4.52
N PHE A 73 16.73 -5.57 5.78
CA PHE A 73 16.92 -4.65 6.90
C PHE A 73 18.38 -4.28 7.10
N PHE A 74 19.31 -5.22 6.93
CA PHE A 74 20.74 -4.96 7.04
C PHE A 74 21.21 -3.92 6.01
N GLU A 75 20.86 -4.07 4.74
CA GLU A 75 21.27 -3.12 3.68
C GLU A 75 20.70 -1.71 3.94
N ILE A 76 19.43 -1.60 4.34
CA ILE A 76 18.79 -0.32 4.68
C ILE A 76 19.52 0.38 5.83
N ARG A 77 19.77 -0.35 6.92
CA ARG A 77 20.42 0.20 8.13
C ARG A 77 21.88 0.51 7.89
N LYS A 78 22.57 -0.30 7.07
CA LYS A 78 23.93 -0.03 6.63
C LYS A 78 24.00 1.26 5.82
N GLN A 79 23.09 1.46 4.87
CA GLN A 79 23.04 2.70 4.09
C GLN A 79 22.74 3.92 4.97
N LYS A 80 21.77 3.81 5.89
CA LYS A 80 21.45 4.84 6.89
C LYS A 80 22.70 5.23 7.72
N TYR A 81 23.49 4.24 8.13
CA TYR A 81 24.74 4.44 8.85
C TYR A 81 25.83 5.11 8.00
N LEU A 82 26.05 4.64 6.77
CA LEU A 82 27.03 5.23 5.85
C LEU A 82 26.70 6.69 5.53
N GLU A 83 25.42 7.05 5.38
CA GLU A 83 24.99 8.44 5.20
C GLU A 83 25.20 9.33 6.43
N ALA A 84 25.18 8.76 7.64
CA ALA A 84 25.56 9.49 8.85
C ALA A 84 27.07 9.75 8.87
N LEU A 85 27.89 8.74 8.52
CA LEU A 85 29.34 8.90 8.38
C LEU A 85 29.71 9.90 7.29
N ASP A 86 29.04 9.87 6.14
CA ASP A 86 29.31 10.78 5.00
C ASP A 86 29.06 12.25 5.37
N ARG A 87 28.05 12.49 6.22
CA ARG A 87 27.74 13.81 6.80
C ARG A 87 28.61 14.19 7.99
N GLN A 88 29.58 13.33 8.36
CA GLN A 88 30.45 13.49 9.54
C GLN A 88 29.69 13.58 10.87
N ASP A 89 28.45 13.07 10.91
CA ASP A 89 27.64 12.98 12.12
C ASP A 89 27.94 11.68 12.86
N LYS A 90 29.09 11.67 13.55
CA LYS A 90 29.56 10.49 14.30
C LYS A 90 28.62 10.10 15.44
N ALA A 91 27.96 11.06 16.07
CA ALA A 91 27.01 10.79 17.14
C ALA A 91 25.83 9.98 16.61
N LYS A 92 25.24 10.42 15.48
CA LYS A 92 24.15 9.67 14.84
C LYS A 92 24.62 8.32 14.28
N ALA A 93 25.84 8.24 13.75
CA ALA A 93 26.40 6.99 13.27
C ALA A 93 26.56 5.96 14.41
N VAL A 94 27.05 6.37 15.58
CA VAL A 94 27.12 5.50 16.77
C VAL A 94 25.74 5.09 17.25
N GLU A 95 24.77 6.01 17.26
CA GLU A 95 23.38 5.70 17.61
C GLU A 95 22.84 4.59 16.71
N ILE A 96 22.91 4.74 15.37
CA ILE A 96 22.44 3.76 14.39
C ILE A 96 23.20 2.43 14.54
N LEU A 97 24.52 2.47 14.77
CA LEU A 97 25.32 1.27 14.93
C LEU A 97 24.81 0.43 16.12
N VAL A 98 24.51 1.07 17.25
CA VAL A 98 24.06 0.41 18.47
C VAL A 98 22.58 0.01 18.42
N SER A 99 21.70 0.89 17.92
CA SER A 99 20.25 0.65 17.91
C SER A 99 19.81 -0.26 16.76
N ASP A 100 20.36 -0.05 15.57
CA ASP A 100 19.82 -0.61 14.34
C ASP A 100 20.69 -1.80 13.88
N LEU A 101 22.02 -1.67 13.96
CA LEU A 101 22.95 -2.67 13.39
C LEU A 101 23.41 -3.75 14.39
N LYS A 102 23.36 -3.49 15.70
CA LYS A 102 23.84 -4.44 16.72
C LYS A 102 23.14 -5.80 16.68
N VAL A 103 21.86 -5.84 16.28
CA VAL A 103 21.11 -7.10 16.13
C VAL A 103 21.74 -8.07 15.12
N PHE A 104 22.54 -7.58 14.17
CA PHE A 104 23.19 -8.43 13.17
C PHE A 104 24.49 -9.07 13.67
N SER A 105 25.06 -8.60 14.79
CA SER A 105 26.31 -9.15 15.33
C SER A 105 26.18 -10.59 15.80
N THR A 106 24.97 -11.02 16.20
CA THR A 106 24.69 -12.40 16.57
C THR A 106 24.80 -13.37 15.39
N PHE A 107 24.68 -12.87 14.16
CA PHE A 107 24.77 -13.66 12.93
C PHE A 107 26.14 -13.56 12.27
N ASN A 108 26.77 -12.38 12.34
CA ASN A 108 28.12 -12.16 11.82
C ASN A 108 28.85 -11.11 12.68
N GLU A 109 29.53 -11.58 13.72
CA GLU A 109 30.27 -10.73 14.65
C GLU A 109 31.41 -9.99 13.96
N GLU A 110 32.08 -10.64 13.00
CA GLU A 110 33.21 -10.04 12.27
C GLU A 110 32.74 -8.87 11.40
N LEU A 111 31.66 -9.05 10.64
CA LEU A 111 31.06 -7.98 9.85
C LEU A 111 30.65 -6.79 10.72
N TYR A 112 30.12 -7.04 11.92
CA TYR A 112 29.78 -5.96 12.85
C TYR A 112 31.02 -5.21 13.35
N LYS A 113 32.13 -5.92 13.61
CA LYS A 113 33.43 -5.30 13.95
C LYS A 113 33.97 -4.47 12.79
N GLU A 114 33.95 -5.00 11.56
CA GLU A 114 34.37 -4.28 10.35
C GLU A 114 33.58 -2.96 10.17
N ILE A 115 32.25 -3.00 10.32
CA ILE A 115 31.40 -1.81 10.21
C ILE A 115 31.71 -0.81 11.34
N THR A 116 31.98 -1.30 12.55
CA THR A 116 32.34 -0.46 13.71
C THR A 116 33.66 0.28 13.47
N GLN A 117 34.65 -0.38 12.85
CA GLN A 117 35.95 0.23 12.52
C GLN A 117 35.82 1.41 11.55
N LEU A 118 34.75 1.51 10.77
CA LEU A 118 34.53 2.66 9.89
C LEU A 118 34.43 4.00 10.63
N LEU A 119 34.07 4.00 11.93
CA LEU A 119 34.03 5.21 12.77
C LEU A 119 35.43 5.83 13.01
N THR A 120 36.49 5.01 12.95
CA THR A 120 37.86 5.45 13.22
C THR A 120 38.52 6.07 12.00
N LEU A 121 37.96 5.87 10.80
CA LEU A 121 38.48 6.43 9.56
C LEU A 121 38.12 7.93 9.44
N GLY A 122 38.95 8.68 8.71
CA GLY A 122 38.61 10.04 8.30
C GLY A 122 37.52 10.05 7.23
N ASN A 123 37.65 9.13 6.27
CA ASN A 123 36.64 8.82 5.27
C ASN A 123 36.44 7.30 5.18
N PHE A 124 35.21 6.81 5.34
CA PHE A 124 34.93 5.37 5.27
C PHE A 124 35.25 4.75 3.89
N ARG A 125 35.43 5.58 2.85
CA ARG A 125 35.88 5.15 1.51
C ARG A 125 37.35 4.73 1.47
N GLU A 126 38.12 4.97 2.54
CA GLU A 126 39.46 4.39 2.73
C GLU A 126 39.40 2.86 2.89
N ASN A 127 38.25 2.31 3.28
CA ASN A 127 38.01 0.87 3.29
C ASN A 127 37.88 0.33 1.86
N GLU A 128 38.65 -0.70 1.51
CA GLU A 128 38.70 -1.26 0.14
C GLU A 128 37.32 -1.68 -0.39
N GLN A 129 36.46 -2.26 0.48
CA GLN A 129 35.12 -2.71 0.08
C GLN A 129 34.15 -1.56 -0.20
N LEU A 130 34.40 -0.38 0.39
CA LEU A 130 33.56 0.82 0.26
C LEU A 130 34.20 1.91 -0.62
N SER A 131 35.38 1.66 -1.18
CA SER A 131 36.11 2.58 -2.06
C SER A 131 35.30 3.04 -3.28
N LYS A 132 34.37 2.20 -3.75
CA LYS A 132 33.46 2.50 -4.88
C LYS A 132 32.22 3.29 -4.49
N TYR A 133 32.02 3.58 -3.21
CA TYR A 133 30.90 4.39 -2.75
C TYR A 133 31.10 5.83 -3.26
N GLY A 134 30.29 6.23 -4.24
CA GLY A 134 30.31 7.58 -4.81
C GLY A 134 29.54 8.58 -3.95
N ASP A 135 28.45 9.09 -4.49
CA ASP A 135 27.50 9.96 -3.80
C ASP A 135 26.30 9.18 -3.23
N THR A 136 25.59 9.83 -2.30
CA THR A 136 24.41 9.25 -1.62
C THR A 136 23.31 8.82 -2.59
N LYS A 137 23.04 9.58 -3.66
CA LYS A 137 21.98 9.24 -4.62
C LYS A 137 22.35 7.98 -5.40
N THR A 138 23.58 7.88 -5.87
CA THR A 138 24.10 6.68 -6.55
C THR A 138 24.10 5.47 -5.63
N ALA A 139 24.53 5.62 -4.38
CA ALA A 139 24.51 4.55 -3.39
C ALA A 139 23.09 4.01 -3.12
N ARG A 140 22.11 4.91 -2.93
CA ARG A 140 20.69 4.53 -2.78
C ARG A 140 20.15 3.78 -3.99
N ASN A 141 20.49 4.21 -5.22
CA ASN A 141 20.10 3.51 -6.45
C ASN A 141 20.64 2.08 -6.52
N ILE A 142 21.93 1.90 -6.21
CA ILE A 142 22.58 0.58 -6.24
C ILE A 142 21.94 -0.33 -5.18
N MET A 143 21.78 0.18 -3.96
CA MET A 143 21.12 -0.55 -2.88
C MET A 143 19.68 -0.93 -3.28
N LEU A 144 18.92 -0.01 -3.88
CA LEU A 144 17.54 -0.25 -4.28
C LEU A 144 17.42 -1.40 -5.29
N ILE A 145 18.36 -1.52 -6.24
CA ILE A 145 18.39 -2.65 -7.19
C ILE A 145 18.53 -3.99 -6.45
N GLU A 146 19.39 -4.05 -5.42
CA GLU A 146 19.54 -5.25 -4.59
C GLU A 146 18.30 -5.51 -3.74
N LEU A 147 17.73 -4.48 -3.10
CA LEU A 147 16.51 -4.60 -2.31
C LEU A 147 15.34 -5.16 -3.12
N LYS A 148 15.16 -4.70 -4.37
CA LYS A 148 14.12 -5.24 -5.27
C LYS A 148 14.27 -6.73 -5.50
N LYS A 149 15.49 -7.19 -5.81
CA LYS A 149 15.77 -8.63 -6.00
C LYS A 149 15.49 -9.42 -4.73
N LEU A 150 15.88 -8.90 -3.57
CA LEU A 150 15.63 -9.55 -2.29
C LEU A 150 14.14 -9.65 -1.98
N ILE A 151 13.38 -8.58 -2.22
CA ILE A 151 11.92 -8.54 -2.02
C ILE A 151 11.23 -9.52 -2.97
N GLU A 152 11.59 -9.52 -4.25
CA GLU A 152 11.02 -10.42 -5.27
C GLU A 152 11.31 -11.89 -4.96
N ALA A 153 12.50 -12.20 -4.43
CA ALA A 153 12.88 -13.56 -4.03
C ALA A 153 12.33 -13.99 -2.66
N ASN A 154 11.87 -13.05 -1.83
CA ASN A 154 11.44 -13.33 -0.47
C ASN A 154 10.04 -13.99 -0.45
N PRO A 155 9.89 -15.20 0.10
CA PRO A 155 8.62 -15.92 0.09
C PRO A 155 7.46 -15.19 0.79
N LEU A 156 7.75 -14.25 1.71
CA LEU A 156 6.73 -13.47 2.42
C LEU A 156 6.05 -12.40 1.55
N PHE A 157 6.67 -12.05 0.42
CA PHE A 157 6.17 -11.09 -0.56
C PHE A 157 5.49 -11.77 -1.75
N ARG A 158 5.51 -13.11 -1.79
CA ARG A 158 4.82 -13.89 -2.83
C ARG A 158 3.33 -13.52 -2.86
N ASP A 159 2.81 -13.28 -4.06
CA ASP A 159 1.43 -12.86 -4.31
C ASP A 159 1.02 -11.53 -3.64
N LYS A 160 2.01 -10.66 -3.34
CA LYS A 160 1.79 -9.31 -2.78
C LYS A 160 2.37 -8.19 -3.65
N LEU A 161 3.15 -8.50 -4.69
CA LEU A 161 3.86 -7.50 -5.50
C LEU A 161 3.08 -7.00 -6.72
N VAL A 162 2.00 -7.70 -7.09
CA VAL A 162 1.17 -7.35 -8.25
C VAL A 162 -0.20 -6.92 -7.77
N PHE A 163 -0.59 -5.71 -8.13
CA PHE A 163 -1.94 -5.23 -7.85
C PHE A 163 -2.93 -5.93 -8.80
N PRO A 164 -4.09 -6.43 -8.33
CA PRO A 164 -5.07 -7.09 -9.18
C PRO A 164 -5.57 -6.20 -10.30
N ALA A 165 -5.78 -6.77 -11.49
CA ALA A 165 -6.38 -6.05 -12.60
C ALA A 165 -7.88 -5.80 -12.32
N LEU A 166 -8.22 -4.58 -11.92
CA LEU A 166 -9.59 -4.14 -11.64
C LEU A 166 -10.03 -3.14 -12.71
N LYS A 167 -11.31 -3.20 -13.12
CA LYS A 167 -11.93 -2.07 -13.83
C LYS A 167 -11.95 -0.85 -12.91
N SER A 168 -11.85 0.35 -13.48
CA SER A 168 -11.94 1.60 -12.71
C SER A 168 -13.21 1.64 -11.86
N SER A 169 -13.10 2.20 -10.66
CA SER A 169 -14.20 2.41 -9.73
C SER A 169 -15.02 1.14 -9.46
N ARG A 170 -14.33 0.00 -9.28
CA ARG A 170 -14.98 -1.30 -9.06
C ARG A 170 -15.84 -1.30 -7.81
N LEU A 171 -15.38 -0.67 -6.74
CA LEU A 171 -16.17 -0.51 -5.51
C LEU A 171 -17.47 0.26 -5.76
N ARG A 172 -17.39 1.43 -6.40
CA ARG A 172 -18.57 2.24 -6.77
C ARG A 172 -19.54 1.44 -7.64
N THR A 173 -19.02 0.66 -8.58
CA THR A 173 -19.83 -0.24 -9.43
C THR A 173 -20.61 -1.27 -8.59
N LEU A 174 -19.98 -1.90 -7.59
CA LEU A 174 -20.66 -2.87 -6.72
C LEU A 174 -21.71 -2.21 -5.82
N ILE A 175 -21.44 -1.01 -5.32
CA ILE A 175 -22.41 -0.23 -4.55
C ILE A 175 -23.64 0.09 -5.42
N ASN A 176 -23.46 0.53 -6.66
CA ASN A 176 -24.56 0.79 -7.59
C ASN A 176 -25.37 -0.49 -7.91
N GLN A 177 -24.71 -1.64 -8.05
CA GLN A 177 -25.39 -2.92 -8.22
C GLN A 177 -26.23 -3.29 -6.99
N SER A 178 -25.73 -3.01 -5.79
CA SER A 178 -26.45 -3.24 -4.52
C SER A 178 -27.70 -2.35 -4.43
N LEU A 179 -27.58 -1.08 -4.79
CA LEU A 179 -28.70 -0.13 -4.85
C LEU A 179 -29.77 -0.56 -5.87
N ASN A 180 -29.36 -1.00 -7.05
CA ASN A 180 -30.28 -1.53 -8.06
C ASN A 180 -31.04 -2.76 -7.54
N TRP A 181 -30.35 -3.66 -6.83
CA TRP A 181 -30.96 -4.84 -6.23
C TRP A 181 -31.97 -4.47 -5.14
N GLN A 182 -31.64 -3.54 -4.24
CA GLN A 182 -32.58 -3.03 -3.23
C GLN A 182 -33.83 -2.41 -3.88
N HIS A 183 -33.64 -1.62 -4.94
CA HIS A 183 -34.74 -1.00 -5.67
C HIS A 183 -35.67 -2.03 -6.34
N GLN A 184 -35.13 -3.11 -6.91
CA GLN A 184 -35.93 -4.20 -7.50
C GLN A 184 -36.85 -4.90 -6.49
N LEU A 185 -36.50 -4.85 -5.20
CA LEU A 185 -37.31 -5.41 -4.12
C LEU A 185 -38.40 -4.46 -3.60
N CYS A 186 -38.47 -3.23 -4.10
CA CYS A 186 -39.49 -2.27 -3.70
C CYS A 186 -40.89 -2.70 -4.18
N LYS A 187 -41.91 -2.54 -3.33
CA LYS A 187 -43.29 -2.91 -3.66
C LYS A 187 -43.89 -2.09 -4.81
N ASN A 188 -43.54 -0.81 -4.90
CA ASN A 188 -43.98 0.12 -5.95
C ASN A 188 -42.76 0.90 -6.48
N PRO A 189 -41.91 0.29 -7.33
CA PRO A 189 -40.69 0.91 -7.81
C PRO A 189 -41.02 2.12 -8.69
N ARG A 190 -40.45 3.28 -8.36
CA ARG A 190 -40.55 4.48 -9.20
C ARG A 190 -39.48 4.42 -10.30
N PRO A 191 -39.76 4.82 -11.54
CA PRO A 191 -38.77 4.83 -12.62
C PRO A 191 -37.49 5.60 -12.27
N ASN A 192 -37.62 6.69 -11.50
CA ASN A 192 -36.51 7.47 -10.95
C ASN A 192 -36.56 7.41 -9.43
N PRO A 193 -35.91 6.43 -8.78
CA PRO A 193 -35.86 6.35 -7.33
C PRO A 193 -34.94 7.46 -6.78
N ASP A 194 -35.40 8.08 -5.69
CA ASP A 194 -34.58 8.97 -4.88
C ASP A 194 -33.82 8.14 -3.84
N ILE A 195 -32.52 7.90 -4.07
CA ILE A 195 -31.66 7.13 -3.18
C ILE A 195 -31.03 8.08 -2.16
N LYS A 196 -31.46 7.96 -0.91
CA LYS A 196 -31.08 8.91 0.15
C LYS A 196 -29.75 8.61 0.82
N THR A 197 -29.38 7.34 0.93
CA THR A 197 -28.20 6.92 1.72
C THR A 197 -27.75 5.51 1.34
N LEU A 198 -26.49 5.21 1.65
CA LEU A 198 -25.93 3.85 1.63
C LEU A 198 -25.99 3.17 3.00
N PHE A 199 -26.33 3.89 4.07
CA PHE A 199 -26.28 3.38 5.45
C PHE A 199 -27.45 2.45 5.82
N THR A 200 -28.55 2.54 5.09
CA THR A 200 -29.74 1.68 5.25
C THR A 200 -30.31 1.35 3.87
N ASP A 201 -30.95 0.19 3.74
CA ASP A 201 -31.53 -0.25 2.47
C ASP A 201 -32.56 0.76 1.91
N HIS A 202 -32.51 0.96 0.60
CA HIS A 202 -33.47 1.79 -0.12
C HIS A 202 -34.87 1.16 -0.08
N THR A 203 -35.89 2.00 0.14
CA THR A 203 -37.30 1.63 -0.01
C THR A 203 -38.07 2.73 -0.76
N CYS A 204 -38.95 2.33 -1.68
CA CYS A 204 -39.88 3.26 -2.33
C CYS A 204 -41.11 3.48 -1.45
N THR A 205 -41.37 4.72 -1.06
CA THR A 205 -42.61 5.09 -0.37
C THR A 205 -43.82 4.97 -1.30
N PRO A 206 -44.95 4.38 -0.85
CA PRO A 206 -46.20 4.44 -1.58
C PRO A 206 -46.56 5.89 -1.90
N SER A 207 -47.10 6.13 -3.09
CA SER A 207 -47.70 7.43 -3.42
C SER A 207 -48.97 7.58 -2.58
N ASN A 208 -48.88 8.16 -1.39
CA ASN A 208 -50.06 8.59 -0.66
C ASN A 208 -50.57 9.90 -1.29
N GLY A 209 -51.56 9.77 -2.16
CA GLY A 209 -52.35 10.89 -2.70
C GLY A 209 -53.49 10.33 -3.57
N PRO A 210 -54.73 10.84 -3.47
CA PRO A 210 -55.87 10.29 -4.20
C PRO A 210 -55.61 10.32 -5.71
N LEU A 211 -55.85 9.19 -6.38
CA LEU A 211 -55.89 9.09 -7.83
C LEU A 211 -56.97 10.03 -8.37
N ALA A 212 -56.57 11.13 -9.02
CA ALA A 212 -57.43 11.75 -10.01
C ALA A 212 -57.61 10.77 -11.18
N PRO A 213 -58.83 10.60 -11.74
CA PRO A 213 -59.09 9.56 -12.73
C PRO A 213 -58.23 9.74 -13.98
N THR A 214 -57.61 8.64 -14.41
CA THR A 214 -56.79 8.51 -15.61
C THR A 214 -57.56 8.77 -16.89
N ALA A 215 -56.94 9.47 -17.85
CA ALA A 215 -57.25 9.34 -19.27
C ALA A 215 -56.26 8.32 -19.89
N VAL A 216 -56.82 7.30 -20.51
CA VAL A 216 -56.14 6.15 -21.12
C VAL A 216 -55.40 6.59 -22.39
N ASN A 217 -54.17 6.10 -22.59
CA ASN A 217 -53.71 5.53 -23.87
C ASN A 217 -52.34 4.82 -23.72
N LEU A 218 -52.32 3.55 -24.13
CA LEU A 218 -51.14 2.71 -24.37
C LEU A 218 -50.59 3.01 -25.79
N PRO A 219 -49.28 2.84 -26.05
CA PRO A 219 -48.76 1.50 -26.30
C PRO A 219 -47.39 1.14 -25.69
N VAL A 220 -47.22 -0.17 -25.60
CA VAL A 220 -46.10 -1.02 -25.16
C VAL A 220 -44.69 -0.49 -25.48
N ALA A 221 -43.82 -0.45 -24.46
CA ALA A 221 -42.38 -0.25 -24.61
C ALA A 221 -41.60 -1.43 -23.99
N LYS A 222 -40.56 -1.86 -24.71
CA LYS A 222 -39.59 -2.93 -24.37
C LYS A 222 -38.95 -2.74 -22.98
N PRO A 223 -38.41 -3.80 -22.34
CA PRO A 223 -37.67 -3.67 -21.10
C PRO A 223 -36.43 -2.78 -21.33
N ALA A 224 -36.46 -1.58 -20.77
CA ALA A 224 -35.33 -0.67 -20.76
C ALA A 224 -34.28 -1.19 -19.76
N ALA A 225 -33.02 -1.24 -20.20
CA ALA A 225 -31.91 -1.31 -19.28
C ALA A 225 -31.94 -0.05 -18.40
N TYR A 226 -32.16 -0.21 -17.10
CA TYR A 226 -32.14 0.91 -16.16
C TYR A 226 -30.75 1.56 -16.17
N PRO A 227 -30.65 2.89 -16.33
CA PRO A 227 -29.38 3.59 -16.23
C PRO A 227 -28.81 3.48 -14.81
N ALA A 228 -27.50 3.71 -14.68
CA ALA A 228 -26.82 3.70 -13.38
C ALA A 228 -27.48 4.71 -12.43
N LEU A 229 -27.88 4.23 -11.25
CA LEU A 229 -28.38 5.09 -10.18
C LEU A 229 -27.17 5.80 -9.55
N GLU A 230 -27.13 7.12 -9.64
CA GLU A 230 -26.10 7.95 -8.98
C GLU A 230 -26.65 8.58 -7.71
N LEU A 231 -25.83 8.63 -6.67
CA LEU A 231 -26.07 9.47 -5.49
C LEU A 231 -25.89 10.93 -5.91
N ARG A 232 -26.91 11.77 -5.67
CA ARG A 232 -26.78 13.23 -5.74
C ARG A 232 -26.22 13.79 -4.45
#